data_AF-A0A812NXH5-F1
#
_entry.id   AF-A0A812NXH5-F1
#
_cell.length_a   1.000
_cell.length_b   1.000
_cell.length_c   1.000
_cell.angle_alpha   90.00
_cell.angle_beta   90.00
_cell.angle_gamma   90.00
#
_symmetry.space_group_name_H-M   'P 1'
#
loop_
_entity.id
_entity.type
_entity.pdbx_description
1 polymer ?
#
loop_
_entity_poly.entity_id
_entity_poly.type
_entity_poly.pdbx_seq_one_letter_code
_entity_poly.pdbx_strand_id
1 'polypeptide(L)'
;MLGDADLADRFRSWSVSWKIVRTLKLLAEQAGRCIDYASLGHGFPPQHPVDRLSYREGQHSSFCKSRLRSDKSTEAVRELCKIRPSEDAICRQFIREIGCCAETVAASLDGVLSALESELLLPLRSLNEGRQWMYQTLSKAPLPTLEIDRVVHEITQSVLENKYKFWRYNNPVGERQLEGLSRSQLDLWQEASCGWVKIPSGTIKVHEDDDNELGLFWATKIGGPSHGFDVEAQCHLPLLANARSKVILVSDPSYPHHPVGRAHFKLLWTTKNQPLLWLETVNKDFRADVDTGLWSAAVLMHAAKKAKAMGVMLFCDPALSAMLTSVASSLDQSAVVVQVQEKIVLRPSNGVTEASDFLTNKHDWLQCEEEVTGPVLRAAYVPPGVEMPDAEPEARL
;
A
#
# COMPACT_ATOMS: atom_id res chain seq x y z
N MET A 1 22.53 -21.45 0.50
CA MET A 1 22.55 -21.54 1.99
C MET A 1 21.84 -22.81 2.49
N LEU A 2 20.64 -23.14 2.01
CA LEU A 2 19.94 -24.39 2.37
C LEU A 2 20.29 -25.64 1.53
N GLY A 3 21.27 -25.54 0.62
CA GLY A 3 21.86 -26.70 -0.06
C GLY A 3 23.02 -27.32 0.73
N ASP A 4 23.31 -26.80 1.92
CA ASP A 4 24.32 -27.30 2.83
C ASP A 4 23.69 -28.40 3.69
N ALA A 5 24.01 -29.66 3.39
CA ALA A 5 23.51 -30.83 4.11
C ALA A 5 23.83 -30.76 5.61
N ASP A 6 25.00 -30.21 5.96
CA ASP A 6 25.43 -30.08 7.36
C ASP A 6 24.58 -29.04 8.10
N LEU A 7 24.08 -28.01 7.42
CA LEU A 7 23.15 -27.05 8.01
C LEU A 7 21.78 -27.68 8.28
N ALA A 8 21.26 -28.47 7.34
CA ALA A 8 19.99 -29.15 7.51
C ALA A 8 20.04 -30.16 8.67
N ASP A 9 21.13 -30.91 8.80
CA ASP A 9 21.32 -31.88 9.89
C ASP A 9 21.51 -31.21 11.25
N ARG A 10 22.19 -30.06 11.31
CA ARG A 10 22.25 -29.23 12.53
C ARG A 10 20.87 -28.73 12.94
N PHE A 11 20.07 -28.20 12.02
CA PHE A 11 18.73 -27.71 12.36
C PHE A 11 17.81 -28.83 12.83
N ARG A 12 17.93 -30.03 12.24
CA ARG A 12 17.23 -31.23 12.69
C ARG A 12 17.67 -31.64 14.10
N SER A 13 18.97 -31.67 14.39
CA SER A 13 19.46 -32.06 15.73
C SER A 13 19.09 -31.06 16.82
N TRP A 14 19.01 -29.76 16.50
CA TRP A 14 18.57 -28.72 17.42
C TRP A 14 17.05 -28.65 17.62
N SER A 15 16.27 -29.44 16.87
CA SER A 15 14.80 -29.39 16.88
C SER A 15 14.26 -27.98 16.69
N VAL A 16 14.84 -27.24 15.73
CA VAL A 16 14.46 -25.85 15.45
C VAL A 16 13.03 -25.80 14.89
N SER A 17 12.23 -24.83 15.35
CA SER A 17 10.86 -24.66 14.85
C SER A 17 10.85 -24.34 13.35
N TRP A 18 9.82 -24.78 12.64
CA TRP A 18 9.66 -24.49 11.22
C TRP A 18 9.64 -22.97 10.96
N LYS A 19 9.08 -22.17 11.88
CA LYS A 19 9.04 -20.71 11.81
C LYS A 19 10.46 -20.15 11.73
N ILE A 20 11.35 -20.54 12.63
CA ILE A 20 12.75 -20.07 12.62
C ILE A 20 13.44 -20.45 11.30
N VAL A 21 13.28 -21.70 10.84
CA VAL A 21 13.89 -22.15 9.58
C VAL A 21 13.37 -21.33 8.39
N ARG A 22 12.06 -21.08 8.36
CA ARG A 22 11.41 -20.27 7.32
C ARG A 22 11.87 -18.82 7.34
N THR A 23 11.95 -18.21 8.53
CA THR A 23 12.41 -16.83 8.73
C THR A 23 13.86 -16.68 8.27
N LEU A 24 14.77 -17.57 8.70
CA LEU A 24 16.18 -17.53 8.28
C LEU A 24 16.34 -17.71 6.77
N LYS A 25 15.55 -18.61 6.16
CA LYS A 25 15.53 -18.80 4.71
C LYS A 25 15.17 -17.51 3.98
N LEU A 26 14.05 -16.90 4.34
CA LEU A 26 13.57 -15.69 3.66
C LEU A 26 14.48 -14.50 3.94
N LEU A 27 14.99 -14.37 5.16
CA LEU A 27 15.96 -13.35 5.53
C LEU A 27 17.23 -13.47 4.68
N ALA A 28 17.78 -14.68 4.53
CA ALA A 28 18.91 -14.94 3.65
C ALA A 28 18.61 -14.58 2.18
N GLU A 29 17.44 -14.97 1.68
CA GLU A 29 17.03 -14.74 0.29
C GLU A 29 16.87 -13.26 -0.05
N GLN A 30 16.41 -12.45 0.89
CA GLN A 30 16.21 -11.00 0.71
C GLN A 30 17.48 -10.21 1.05
N ALA A 31 18.24 -10.61 2.07
CA ALA A 31 19.52 -9.99 2.44
C ALA A 31 20.54 -10.00 1.29
N GLY A 32 20.54 -11.04 0.47
CA GLY A 32 21.42 -11.13 -0.71
C GLY A 32 20.98 -10.25 -1.89
N ARG A 33 19.78 -9.68 -1.85
CA ARG A 33 19.18 -8.84 -2.91
C ARG A 33 18.81 -7.48 -2.34
N CYS A 34 19.82 -6.79 -1.85
CA CYS A 34 19.65 -5.57 -1.09
C CYS A 34 20.18 -4.35 -1.84
N ILE A 35 19.52 -3.22 -1.63
CA ILE A 35 20.00 -1.89 -2.01
C ILE A 35 20.48 -1.18 -0.74
N ASP A 36 21.60 -0.48 -0.82
CA ASP A 36 22.14 0.37 0.24
C ASP A 36 21.57 1.78 0.08
N TYR A 37 20.40 2.03 0.66
CA TYR A 37 19.70 3.30 0.52
C TYR A 37 20.37 4.42 1.32
N ALA A 38 21.13 4.08 2.37
CA ALA A 38 21.93 5.04 3.10
C ALA A 38 23.00 5.68 2.20
N SER A 39 23.64 4.87 1.34
CA SER A 39 24.67 5.35 0.40
C SER A 39 24.11 5.88 -0.92
N LEU A 40 23.07 5.23 -1.47
CA LEU A 40 22.56 5.53 -2.81
C LEU A 40 21.41 6.53 -2.82
N GLY A 41 20.71 6.68 -1.70
CA GLY A 41 19.47 7.45 -1.60
C GLY A 41 18.31 6.84 -2.39
N HIS A 42 17.17 7.54 -2.34
CA HIS A 42 16.03 7.30 -3.21
C HIS A 42 16.30 7.84 -4.62
N GLY A 43 15.56 7.36 -5.61
CA GLY A 43 15.84 7.76 -6.98
C GLY A 43 14.87 7.20 -8.00
N PHE A 44 14.64 7.97 -9.05
CA PHE A 44 13.81 7.60 -10.19
C PHE A 44 14.49 6.53 -11.07
N PRO A 45 13.81 5.99 -12.09
CA PRO A 45 14.49 5.24 -13.12
C PRO A 45 15.40 6.19 -13.92
N PRO A 46 16.61 5.75 -14.34
CA PRO A 46 17.15 4.39 -14.27
C PRO A 46 18.03 4.15 -13.03
N GLN A 47 17.85 4.88 -11.92
CA GLN A 47 18.65 4.73 -10.72
C GLN A 47 18.25 3.53 -9.86
N HIS A 48 16.96 3.20 -9.78
CA HIS A 48 16.42 2.04 -9.06
C HIS A 48 15.39 1.22 -9.85
N PRO A 49 15.12 -0.03 -9.45
CA PRO A 49 14.04 -0.84 -10.02
C PRO A 49 12.67 -0.16 -9.90
N VAL A 50 11.80 -0.39 -10.87
CA VAL A 50 10.51 0.32 -10.99
C VAL A 50 9.31 -0.50 -10.53
N ASP A 51 9.50 -1.80 -10.32
CA ASP A 51 8.42 -2.73 -10.00
C ASP A 51 8.95 -3.89 -9.16
N ARG A 52 8.03 -4.59 -8.48
CA ARG A 52 8.36 -5.69 -7.56
C ARG A 52 9.10 -6.84 -8.26
N LEU A 53 8.84 -7.11 -9.53
CA LEU A 53 9.52 -8.18 -10.25
C LEU A 53 10.96 -7.79 -10.58
N SER A 54 11.21 -6.55 -11.00
CA SER A 54 12.54 -5.97 -11.18
C SER A 54 13.37 -6.04 -9.89
N TYR A 55 12.72 -5.82 -8.74
CA TYR A 55 13.34 -6.03 -7.42
C TYR A 55 13.73 -7.49 -7.18
N ARG A 56 12.86 -8.44 -7.51
CA ARG A 56 13.12 -9.87 -7.32
C ARG A 56 14.22 -10.40 -8.24
N GLU A 57 14.29 -9.90 -9.46
CA GLU A 57 15.31 -10.26 -10.46
C GLU A 57 16.72 -9.83 -10.00
N GLY A 58 16.83 -8.71 -9.29
CA GLY A 58 18.12 -8.29 -8.71
C GLY A 58 19.17 -7.88 -9.74
N GLN A 59 18.76 -7.61 -10.99
CA GLN A 59 19.68 -7.33 -12.11
C GLN A 59 19.99 -5.83 -12.28
N HIS A 60 19.28 -4.96 -11.56
CA HIS A 60 19.43 -3.52 -11.67
C HIS A 60 20.79 -3.02 -11.15
N SER A 61 21.29 -1.92 -11.72
CA SER A 61 22.62 -1.38 -11.38
C SER A 61 22.81 -1.01 -9.91
N SER A 62 21.73 -0.65 -9.21
CA SER A 62 21.73 -0.35 -7.77
C SER A 62 22.07 -1.57 -6.91
N PHE A 63 21.69 -2.78 -7.31
CA PHE A 63 22.12 -4.01 -6.63
C PHE A 63 23.62 -4.25 -6.79
N CYS A 64 24.16 -4.02 -7.98
CA CYS A 64 25.60 -4.14 -8.24
C CYS A 64 26.40 -3.16 -7.37
N LYS A 65 25.93 -1.90 -7.27
CA LYS A 65 26.55 -0.87 -6.40
C LYS A 65 26.44 -1.22 -4.91
N SER A 66 25.44 -2.01 -4.53
CA SER A 66 25.19 -2.45 -3.16
C SER A 66 25.80 -3.82 -2.82
N ARG A 67 26.62 -4.41 -3.72
CA ARG A 67 27.15 -5.77 -3.55
C ARG A 67 27.88 -5.97 -2.23
N LEU A 68 28.74 -5.03 -1.84
CA LEU A 68 29.47 -5.12 -0.56
C LEU A 68 28.53 -5.20 0.64
N ARG A 69 27.41 -4.46 0.61
CA ARG A 69 26.39 -4.50 1.66
C ARG A 69 25.68 -5.86 1.65
N SER A 70 25.20 -6.32 0.49
CA SER A 70 24.53 -7.62 0.32
C SER A 70 25.40 -8.80 0.76
N ASP A 71 26.71 -8.76 0.47
CA ASP A 71 27.66 -9.79 0.90
C ASP A 71 27.79 -9.83 2.43
N LYS A 72 27.92 -8.67 3.08
CA LYS A 72 27.96 -8.55 4.55
C LYS A 72 26.65 -9.03 5.19
N SER A 73 25.51 -8.65 4.63
CA SER A 73 24.19 -9.08 5.09
C SER A 73 24.03 -10.60 5.00
N THR A 74 24.45 -11.19 3.88
CA THR A 74 24.41 -12.64 3.67
C THR A 74 25.32 -13.38 4.64
N GLU A 75 26.53 -12.87 4.90
CA GLU A 75 27.45 -13.45 5.87
C GLU A 75 26.89 -13.37 7.29
N ALA A 76 26.29 -12.23 7.68
CA ALA A 76 25.69 -12.09 9.00
C ALA A 76 24.57 -13.12 9.26
N VAL A 77 23.73 -13.40 8.25
CA VAL A 77 22.72 -14.46 8.33
C VAL A 77 23.36 -15.85 8.38
N ARG A 78 24.48 -16.06 7.67
CA ARG A 78 25.25 -17.31 7.74
C ARG A 78 25.84 -17.54 9.13
N GLU A 79 26.37 -16.51 9.77
CA GLU A 79 26.89 -16.58 11.14
C GLU A 79 25.80 -16.97 12.14
N LEU A 80 24.58 -16.42 12.02
CA LEU A 80 23.43 -16.85 12.83
C LEU A 80 23.15 -18.34 12.69
N CYS A 81 23.39 -18.91 11.51
CA CYS A 81 23.14 -20.32 11.23
C CYS A 81 24.24 -21.25 11.77
N LYS A 82 25.40 -20.73 12.21
CA LYS A 82 26.50 -21.56 12.76
C LYS A 82 26.25 -22.02 14.18
N ILE A 83 25.46 -21.25 14.93
CA ILE A 83 25.01 -21.57 16.28
C ILE A 83 23.51 -21.83 16.28
N ARG A 84 22.95 -22.38 17.36
CA ARG A 84 21.50 -22.50 17.49
C ARG A 84 20.88 -21.09 17.53
N PRO A 85 20.14 -20.66 16.49
CA PRO A 85 19.66 -19.29 16.42
C PRO A 85 18.49 -19.10 17.39
N SER A 86 18.52 -18.02 18.17
CA SER A 86 17.37 -17.59 18.98
C SER A 86 16.47 -16.65 18.17
N GLU A 87 15.19 -16.60 18.53
CA GLU A 87 14.22 -15.68 17.89
C GLU A 87 14.68 -14.22 17.97
N ASP A 88 15.18 -13.85 19.14
CA ASP A 88 15.72 -12.52 19.44
C ASP A 88 16.94 -12.17 18.59
N ALA A 89 17.85 -13.13 18.34
CA ALA A 89 18.99 -12.91 17.43
C ALA A 89 18.53 -12.71 15.97
N ILE A 90 17.52 -13.45 15.53
CA ILE A 90 16.94 -13.31 14.18
C ILE A 90 16.24 -11.96 14.03
N CYS A 91 15.44 -11.56 15.02
CA CYS A 91 14.75 -10.27 15.03
C CYS A 91 15.75 -9.12 14.99
N ARG A 92 16.78 -9.15 15.84
CA ARG A 92 17.86 -8.14 15.82
C ARG A 92 18.58 -8.09 14.49
N GLN A 93 18.82 -9.23 13.85
CA GLN A 93 19.44 -9.22 12.53
C GLN A 93 18.51 -8.59 11.49
N PHE A 94 17.22 -8.94 11.47
CA PHE A 94 16.26 -8.29 10.57
C PHE A 94 16.20 -6.77 10.80
N ILE A 95 16.14 -6.31 12.06
CA ILE A 95 16.12 -4.87 12.39
C ILE A 95 17.35 -4.15 11.82
N ARG A 96 18.54 -4.75 11.94
CA ARG A 96 19.77 -4.21 11.35
C ARG A 96 19.74 -4.21 9.82
N GLU A 97 19.15 -5.24 9.22
CA GLU A 97 19.00 -5.32 7.77
C GLU A 97 18.05 -4.27 7.23
N ILE A 98 17.05 -3.81 7.97
CA ILE A 98 16.20 -2.70 7.53
C ILE A 98 16.76 -1.33 7.94
N GLY A 99 18.02 -1.24 8.37
CA GLY A 99 18.68 0.03 8.69
C GLY A 99 18.25 0.66 10.01
N CYS A 100 17.68 -0.11 10.94
CA CYS A 100 17.25 0.36 12.25
C CYS A 100 18.23 -0.01 13.38
N CYS A 101 18.12 0.72 14.51
CA CYS A 101 18.80 0.40 15.76
C CYS A 101 18.02 -0.71 16.49
N ALA A 102 18.68 -1.80 16.88
CA ALA A 102 18.03 -2.95 17.52
C ALA A 102 17.47 -2.61 18.90
N GLU A 103 18.00 -1.58 19.54
CA GLU A 103 17.64 -1.11 20.87
C GLU A 103 16.39 -0.22 20.86
N THR A 104 16.01 0.33 19.70
CA THR A 104 14.89 1.28 19.60
C THR A 104 13.61 0.65 19.07
N VAL A 105 13.69 -0.51 18.42
CA VAL A 105 12.53 -1.15 17.77
C VAL A 105 12.27 -2.51 18.40
N ALA A 106 11.09 -2.67 19.00
CA ALA A 106 10.61 -3.98 19.43
C ALA A 106 10.17 -4.81 18.23
N ALA A 107 10.46 -6.10 18.26
CA ALA A 107 10.08 -7.04 17.21
C ALA A 107 9.72 -8.40 17.79
N SER A 108 8.81 -9.09 17.09
CA SER A 108 8.45 -10.47 17.35
C SER A 108 8.86 -11.35 16.16
N LEU A 109 9.10 -12.64 16.39
CA LEU A 109 9.42 -13.55 15.29
C LEU A 109 8.27 -13.60 14.27
N ASP A 110 7.02 -13.55 14.73
CA ASP A 110 5.84 -13.59 13.87
C ASP A 110 5.74 -12.34 12.99
N GLY A 111 5.95 -11.14 13.54
CA GLY A 111 5.97 -9.92 12.73
C GLY A 111 7.14 -9.88 11.73
N VAL A 112 8.33 -10.35 12.13
CA VAL A 112 9.46 -10.49 11.20
C VAL A 112 9.19 -11.52 10.10
N LEU A 113 8.58 -12.66 10.45
CA LEU A 113 8.19 -13.67 9.47
C LEU A 113 7.15 -13.13 8.49
N SER A 114 6.09 -12.47 8.98
CA SER A 114 5.07 -11.84 8.12
C SER A 114 5.67 -10.77 7.21
N ALA A 115 6.55 -9.92 7.73
CA ALA A 115 7.27 -8.93 6.92
C ALA A 115 8.10 -9.60 5.81
N LEU A 116 8.82 -10.68 6.12
CA LEU A 116 9.60 -11.43 5.15
C LEU A 116 8.72 -12.15 4.12
N GLU A 117 7.59 -12.73 4.52
CA GLU A 117 6.64 -13.38 3.59
C GLU A 117 6.02 -12.38 2.61
N SER A 118 5.82 -11.13 3.05
CA SER A 118 5.39 -10.00 2.22
C SER A 118 6.55 -9.30 1.47
N GLU A 119 7.77 -9.84 1.54
CA GLU A 119 9.00 -9.32 0.90
C GLU A 119 9.40 -7.90 1.36
N LEU A 120 9.13 -7.54 2.61
CA LEU A 120 9.25 -6.16 3.11
C LEU A 120 10.66 -5.74 3.53
N LEU A 121 11.70 -6.58 3.42
CA LEU A 121 13.06 -6.17 3.83
C LEU A 121 13.50 -4.91 3.08
N LEU A 122 13.33 -4.87 1.76
CA LEU A 122 13.72 -3.73 0.93
C LEU A 122 12.79 -2.50 1.14
N PRO A 123 11.45 -2.62 1.09
CA PRO A 123 10.56 -1.51 1.42
C PRO A 123 10.86 -0.87 2.79
N LEU A 124 11.01 -1.69 3.84
CA LEU A 124 11.33 -1.18 5.18
C LEU A 124 12.72 -0.55 5.22
N ARG A 125 13.72 -1.13 4.53
CA ARG A 125 15.04 -0.51 4.45
C ARG A 125 14.99 0.85 3.78
N SER A 126 14.29 0.98 2.66
CA SER A 126 14.12 2.27 1.97
C SER A 126 13.47 3.32 2.86
N LEU A 127 12.40 2.94 3.58
CA LEU A 127 11.75 3.85 4.52
C LEU A 127 12.69 4.29 5.64
N ASN A 128 13.52 3.38 6.17
CA ASN A 128 14.34 3.64 7.35
C ASN A 128 15.69 4.31 7.04
N GLU A 129 16.40 3.86 6.01
CA GLU A 129 17.68 4.45 5.59
C GLU A 129 17.46 5.71 4.74
N GLY A 130 16.34 5.80 4.03
CA GLY A 130 16.04 6.89 3.11
C GLY A 130 15.29 8.09 3.69
N ARG A 131 15.05 8.15 5.01
CA ARG A 131 14.20 9.18 5.64
C ARG A 131 14.56 10.61 5.27
N GLN A 132 15.85 10.92 5.19
CA GLN A 132 16.33 12.26 4.83
C GLN A 132 15.80 12.76 3.48
N TRP A 133 15.49 11.84 2.55
CA TRP A 133 14.96 12.17 1.24
C TRP A 133 13.46 12.45 1.26
N MET A 134 12.77 12.10 2.36
CA MET A 134 11.34 12.35 2.57
C MET A 134 11.07 13.71 3.25
N TYR A 135 12.08 14.45 3.70
CA TYR A 135 11.90 15.72 4.43
C TYR A 135 11.58 16.93 3.53
N GLN A 136 11.31 16.69 2.25
CA GLN A 136 10.87 17.71 1.33
C GLN A 136 9.92 17.14 0.28
N THR A 137 9.02 17.98 -0.21
CA THR A 137 8.15 17.65 -1.33
C THR A 137 8.95 17.58 -2.64
N LEU A 138 8.32 17.10 -3.73
CA LEU A 138 8.92 17.15 -5.07
C LEU A 138 9.31 18.59 -5.49
N SER A 139 8.53 19.58 -5.05
CA SER A 139 8.81 21.01 -5.26
C SER A 139 9.85 21.60 -4.29
N LYS A 140 10.51 20.75 -3.49
CA LYS A 140 11.52 21.10 -2.47
C LYS A 140 10.98 21.94 -1.32
N ALA A 141 9.67 21.94 -1.09
CA ALA A 141 9.11 22.54 0.11
C ALA A 141 9.45 21.65 1.32
N PRO A 142 9.89 22.21 2.44
CA PRO A 142 10.25 21.42 3.61
C PRO A 142 9.02 20.71 4.19
N LEU A 143 9.23 19.49 4.69
CA LEU A 143 8.25 18.67 5.39
C LEU A 143 8.66 18.50 6.86
N PRO A 144 7.70 18.21 7.76
CA PRO A 144 7.95 18.11 9.19
C PRO A 144 8.78 16.87 9.54
N THR A 145 10.09 17.06 9.68
CA THR A 145 11.09 16.00 9.89
C THR A 145 10.77 15.10 11.10
N LEU A 146 10.41 15.70 12.25
CA LEU A 146 10.16 14.94 13.48
C LEU A 146 8.92 14.04 13.35
N GLU A 147 7.89 14.55 12.69
CA GLU A 147 6.65 13.85 12.41
C GLU A 147 6.87 12.70 11.42
N ILE A 148 7.65 12.92 10.36
CA ILE A 148 8.04 11.86 9.42
C ILE A 148 8.83 10.77 10.14
N ASP A 149 9.83 11.13 10.94
CA ASP A 149 10.65 10.16 11.67
C ASP A 149 9.81 9.34 12.65
N ARG A 150 8.90 9.99 13.37
CA ARG A 150 7.96 9.33 14.27
C ARG A 150 7.07 8.35 13.51
N VAL A 151 6.45 8.78 12.41
CA VAL A 151 5.53 7.92 11.63
C VAL A 151 6.26 6.74 11.02
N VAL A 152 7.45 6.94 10.44
CA VAL A 152 8.26 5.84 9.89
C VAL A 152 8.66 4.84 10.99
N HIS A 153 9.01 5.33 12.17
CA HIS A 153 9.30 4.49 13.33
C HIS A 153 8.08 3.69 13.77
N GLU A 154 6.92 4.32 13.92
CA GLU A 154 5.66 3.67 14.32
C GLU A 154 5.18 2.63 13.30
N ILE A 155 5.29 2.92 11.99
CA ILE A 155 5.01 1.96 10.92
C ILE A 155 5.93 0.75 11.06
N THR A 156 7.24 1.00 11.17
CA THR A 156 8.24 -0.07 11.27
C THR A 156 7.98 -0.95 12.48
N GLN A 157 7.81 -0.36 13.67
CA GLN A 157 7.53 -1.09 14.90
C GLN A 157 6.23 -1.90 14.77
N SER A 158 5.16 -1.30 14.26
CA SER A 158 3.87 -1.98 14.14
C SER A 158 3.92 -3.16 13.17
N VAL A 159 4.72 -3.09 12.10
CA VAL A 159 4.98 -4.24 11.22
C VAL A 159 5.71 -5.36 11.97
N LEU A 160 6.79 -5.03 12.70
CA LEU A 160 7.61 -6.03 13.38
C LEU A 160 6.93 -6.65 14.62
N GLU A 161 5.93 -5.96 15.18
CA GLU A 161 5.05 -6.50 16.22
C GLU A 161 3.83 -7.25 15.67
N ASN A 162 3.67 -7.34 14.34
CA ASN A 162 2.49 -7.90 13.68
C ASN A 162 1.17 -7.20 14.06
N LYS A 163 1.22 -5.87 14.19
CA LYS A 163 0.09 -5.00 14.60
C LYS A 163 -0.18 -3.87 13.61
N TYR A 164 0.38 -3.93 12.40
CA TYR A 164 0.33 -2.82 11.44
C TYR A 164 -1.10 -2.37 11.12
N LYS A 165 -1.99 -3.27 10.72
CA LYS A 165 -3.42 -2.98 10.52
C LYS A 165 -4.06 -2.32 11.74
N PHE A 166 -3.85 -2.91 12.93
CA PHE A 166 -4.39 -2.38 14.17
C PHE A 166 -3.91 -0.94 14.42
N TRP A 167 -2.61 -0.68 14.32
CA TRP A 167 -2.04 0.65 14.47
C TRP A 167 -2.62 1.64 13.45
N ARG A 168 -2.77 1.25 12.18
CA ARG A 168 -3.28 2.14 11.11
C ARG A 168 -4.65 2.71 11.45
N TYR A 169 -5.52 1.88 12.03
CA TYR A 169 -6.92 2.24 12.32
C TYR A 169 -7.17 2.76 13.75
N ASN A 170 -6.27 2.48 14.71
CA ASN A 170 -6.49 2.79 16.13
C ASN A 170 -5.47 3.81 16.70
N ASN A 171 -4.57 4.35 15.89
CA ASN A 171 -3.78 5.50 16.33
C ASN A 171 -4.65 6.78 16.39
N PRO A 172 -4.29 7.79 17.20
CA PRO A 172 -5.12 8.99 17.39
C PRO A 172 -5.43 9.79 16.11
N VAL A 173 -4.61 9.67 15.07
CA VAL A 173 -4.89 10.30 13.77
C VAL A 173 -5.84 9.43 12.94
N GLY A 174 -5.59 8.12 12.89
CA GLY A 174 -6.46 7.16 12.22
C GLY A 174 -7.89 7.17 12.76
N GLU A 175 -8.07 7.26 14.08
CA GLU A 175 -9.40 7.37 14.71
C GLU A 175 -10.13 8.65 14.28
N ARG A 176 -9.44 9.80 14.31
CA ARG A 176 -10.01 11.08 13.83
C ARG A 176 -10.31 11.05 12.34
N GLN A 177 -9.47 10.40 11.54
CA GLN A 177 -9.71 10.22 10.11
C GLN A 177 -11.00 9.45 9.86
N LEU A 178 -11.41 8.53 10.73
CA LEU A 178 -12.59 7.68 10.54
C LEU A 178 -13.82 8.11 11.36
N GLU A 179 -13.74 9.21 12.10
CA GLU A 179 -14.84 9.75 12.89
C GLU A 179 -16.13 9.95 12.06
N GLY A 180 -17.30 9.74 12.66
CA GLY A 180 -18.59 9.86 11.95
C GLY A 180 -19.00 8.62 11.14
N LEU A 181 -18.15 7.60 11.03
CA LEU A 181 -18.59 6.28 10.61
C LEU A 181 -19.32 5.54 11.74
N SER A 182 -20.33 4.76 11.37
CA SER A 182 -20.92 3.77 12.27
C SER A 182 -19.96 2.60 12.50
N ARG A 183 -20.21 1.78 13.54
CA ARG A 183 -19.39 0.59 13.79
C ARG A 183 -19.41 -0.40 12.62
N SER A 184 -20.57 -0.63 12.01
CA SER A 184 -20.69 -1.52 10.85
C SER A 184 -19.93 -0.98 9.64
N GLN A 185 -19.94 0.33 9.40
CA GLN A 185 -19.16 0.97 8.34
C GLN A 185 -17.65 0.84 8.59
N LEU A 186 -17.20 1.02 9.83
CA LEU A 186 -15.81 0.82 10.22
C LEU A 186 -15.36 -0.62 9.97
N ASP A 187 -16.14 -1.60 10.41
CA ASP A 187 -15.81 -3.02 10.25
C ASP A 187 -15.70 -3.38 8.75
N LEU A 188 -16.67 -2.94 7.93
CA LEU A 188 -16.64 -3.12 6.47
C LEU A 188 -15.49 -2.38 5.78
N TRP A 189 -15.16 -1.18 6.24
CA TRP A 189 -14.03 -0.42 5.70
C TRP A 189 -12.72 -1.18 5.96
N GLN A 190 -12.50 -1.65 7.19
CA GLN A 190 -11.29 -2.36 7.61
C GLN A 190 -11.17 -3.78 7.03
N GLU A 191 -12.29 -4.40 6.66
CA GLU A 191 -12.30 -5.72 6.01
C GLU A 191 -11.62 -5.67 4.64
N ALA A 192 -10.72 -6.64 4.39
CA ALA A 192 -10.12 -6.86 3.09
C ALA A 192 -11.10 -7.64 2.21
N SER A 193 -11.71 -6.96 1.23
CA SER A 193 -12.68 -7.61 0.36
C SER A 193 -12.00 -8.16 -0.91
N CYS A 194 -12.59 -9.19 -1.51
CA CYS A 194 -12.06 -9.86 -2.69
C CYS A 194 -13.19 -10.34 -3.62
N GLY A 195 -12.95 -10.29 -4.92
CA GLY A 195 -13.82 -10.82 -5.96
C GLY A 195 -13.03 -11.44 -7.12
N TRP A 196 -13.73 -12.21 -7.94
CA TRP A 196 -13.18 -12.85 -9.13
C TRP A 196 -14.00 -12.47 -10.35
N VAL A 197 -13.32 -12.11 -11.44
CA VAL A 197 -13.96 -11.72 -12.70
C VAL A 197 -13.39 -12.54 -13.84
N LYS A 198 -14.27 -13.15 -14.63
CA LYS A 198 -13.90 -13.89 -15.83
C LYS A 198 -13.70 -12.92 -16.99
N ILE A 199 -12.54 -12.99 -17.61
CA ILE A 199 -12.16 -12.24 -18.82
C ILE A 199 -11.77 -13.24 -19.94
N PRO A 200 -11.65 -12.82 -21.21
CA PRO A 200 -11.30 -13.73 -22.29
C PRO A 200 -9.98 -14.50 -22.08
N SER A 201 -8.98 -13.88 -21.44
CA SER A 201 -7.67 -14.48 -21.16
C SER A 201 -7.64 -15.37 -19.90
N GLY A 202 -8.68 -15.37 -19.07
CA GLY A 202 -8.66 -16.13 -17.81
C GLY A 202 -9.60 -15.56 -16.75
N THR A 203 -9.30 -15.84 -15.48
CA THR A 203 -10.03 -15.24 -14.34
C THR A 203 -9.07 -14.36 -13.57
N ILE A 204 -9.40 -13.09 -13.43
CA ILE A 204 -8.63 -12.13 -12.62
C ILE A 204 -9.21 -12.05 -11.21
N LYS A 205 -8.35 -11.83 -10.23
CA LYS A 205 -8.71 -11.53 -8.84
C LYS A 205 -8.69 -10.00 -8.65
N VAL A 206 -9.73 -9.44 -8.05
CA VAL A 206 -9.77 -8.03 -7.62
C VAL A 206 -9.90 -8.01 -6.10
N HIS A 207 -8.99 -7.33 -5.39
CA HIS A 207 -8.93 -7.41 -3.92
C HIS A 207 -8.26 -6.21 -3.24
N GLU A 208 -8.58 -5.98 -1.96
CA GLU A 208 -7.96 -4.94 -1.11
C GLU A 208 -6.83 -5.50 -0.23
N ASP A 209 -5.83 -6.09 -0.87
CA ASP A 209 -4.71 -6.80 -0.21
C ASP A 209 -5.18 -7.95 0.73
N ASP A 210 -4.29 -8.47 1.58
CA ASP A 210 -4.60 -9.45 2.63
C ASP A 210 -4.87 -8.78 4.00
N ASP A 211 -5.31 -9.56 4.99
CA ASP A 211 -5.77 -9.06 6.30
C ASP A 211 -4.75 -8.22 7.09
N ASN A 212 -3.45 -8.38 6.84
CA ASN A 212 -2.41 -7.61 7.51
C ASN A 212 -2.02 -6.31 6.77
N GLU A 213 -2.53 -6.11 5.55
CA GLU A 213 -2.31 -4.94 4.69
C GLU A 213 -0.84 -4.65 4.37
N LEU A 214 0.03 -5.67 4.44
CA LEU A 214 1.46 -5.54 4.17
C LEU A 214 1.79 -5.37 2.68
N GLY A 215 0.90 -5.75 1.78
CA GLY A 215 1.01 -5.50 0.35
C GLY A 215 0.89 -4.01 -0.02
N LEU A 216 0.38 -3.16 0.87
CA LEU A 216 0.38 -1.69 0.68
C LEU A 216 1.80 -1.14 0.49
N PHE A 217 2.83 -1.80 1.04
CA PHE A 217 4.23 -1.42 0.85
C PHE A 217 4.71 -1.56 -0.60
N TRP A 218 3.96 -2.25 -1.45
CA TRP A 218 4.26 -2.42 -2.87
C TRP A 218 3.30 -1.63 -3.78
N ALA A 219 2.36 -0.87 -3.21
CA ALA A 219 1.35 -0.09 -3.94
C ALA A 219 1.71 1.42 -4.00
N THR A 220 2.76 1.73 -4.74
CA THR A 220 3.70 2.85 -4.48
C THR A 220 3.48 4.14 -5.24
N LYS A 221 2.38 4.33 -5.99
CA LYS A 221 2.08 5.60 -6.68
C LYS A 221 0.60 5.90 -6.75
N ILE A 222 0.26 7.18 -6.56
CA ILE A 222 -1.01 7.83 -6.87
C ILE A 222 -0.89 8.47 -8.27
N GLY A 223 -1.66 8.00 -9.25
CA GLY A 223 -1.66 8.49 -10.65
C GLY A 223 -0.48 7.99 -11.53
N GLY A 224 -0.78 7.36 -12.68
CA GLY A 224 0.23 6.85 -13.61
C GLY A 224 0.75 5.44 -13.25
N PRO A 225 1.66 4.87 -14.06
CA PRO A 225 2.16 3.50 -13.85
C PRO A 225 2.96 3.36 -12.55
N SER A 226 2.93 2.15 -11.99
CA SER A 226 3.57 1.84 -10.71
C SER A 226 5.08 1.99 -10.73
N HIS A 227 5.68 2.87 -9.90
CA HIS A 227 7.13 2.88 -9.67
C HIS A 227 7.56 2.10 -8.41
N GLY A 228 8.85 2.05 -8.06
CA GLY A 228 9.31 1.45 -6.80
C GLY A 228 8.81 2.20 -5.57
N PHE A 229 8.86 1.57 -4.39
CA PHE A 229 8.54 2.20 -3.08
C PHE A 229 9.56 3.26 -2.64
N ASP A 230 10.70 3.28 -3.32
CA ASP A 230 11.85 4.15 -3.11
C ASP A 230 11.98 5.24 -4.19
N VAL A 231 10.94 5.38 -5.01
CA VAL A 231 10.73 6.51 -5.90
C VAL A 231 9.74 7.42 -5.19
N GLU A 232 10.18 8.63 -4.83
CA GLU A 232 9.36 9.59 -4.08
C GLU A 232 8.73 8.98 -2.82
N ALA A 233 9.56 8.38 -1.96
CA ALA A 233 9.06 7.58 -0.83
C ALA A 233 8.11 8.36 0.11
N GLN A 234 8.18 9.69 0.15
CA GLN A 234 7.21 10.51 0.87
C GLN A 234 5.76 10.30 0.36
N CYS A 235 5.56 10.12 -0.96
CA CYS A 235 4.27 9.85 -1.58
C CYS A 235 3.65 8.52 -1.13
N HIS A 236 4.45 7.63 -0.56
CA HIS A 236 4.00 6.33 -0.10
C HIS A 236 3.43 6.38 1.32
N LEU A 237 3.92 7.28 2.16
CA LEU A 237 3.43 7.49 3.52
C LEU A 237 1.91 7.75 3.61
N PRO A 238 1.24 8.52 2.72
CA PRO A 238 -0.21 8.66 2.79
C PRO A 238 -0.97 7.36 2.54
N LEU A 239 -0.38 6.37 1.88
CA LEU A 239 -0.99 5.03 1.82
C LEU A 239 -0.70 4.24 3.09
N LEU A 240 0.54 4.32 3.60
CA LEU A 240 0.97 3.50 4.74
C LEU A 240 0.47 3.99 6.10
N ALA A 241 0.21 5.29 6.25
CA ALA A 241 -0.11 5.90 7.54
C ALA A 241 -1.58 6.29 7.69
N ASN A 242 -2.32 6.45 6.58
CA ASN A 242 -3.70 6.92 6.64
C ASN A 242 -4.69 5.77 6.73
N ALA A 243 -5.56 5.84 7.73
CA ALA A 243 -6.68 4.91 7.93
C ALA A 243 -7.70 5.01 6.79
N ARG A 244 -7.82 6.17 6.16
CA ARG A 244 -8.78 6.44 5.07
C ARG A 244 -8.33 6.00 3.68
N SER A 245 -7.10 5.53 3.52
CA SER A 245 -6.53 5.15 2.22
C SER A 245 -6.37 3.64 2.13
N LYS A 246 -6.77 3.07 1.00
CA LYS A 246 -6.56 1.68 0.59
C LYS A 246 -6.20 1.64 -0.89
N VAL A 247 -5.84 0.45 -1.36
CA VAL A 247 -5.66 0.18 -2.79
C VAL A 247 -6.45 -1.08 -3.15
N ILE A 248 -7.18 -1.02 -4.26
CA ILE A 248 -7.75 -2.19 -4.92
C ILE A 248 -6.70 -2.69 -5.91
N LEU A 249 -6.35 -3.96 -5.82
CA LEU A 249 -5.34 -4.65 -6.61
C LEU A 249 -6.02 -5.60 -7.61
N VAL A 250 -5.47 -5.69 -8.81
CA VAL A 250 -5.88 -6.62 -9.86
C VAL A 250 -4.76 -7.64 -10.03
N SER A 251 -5.01 -8.91 -9.71
CA SER A 251 -4.06 -10.00 -9.90
C SER A 251 -4.49 -10.90 -11.06
N ASP A 252 -3.63 -11.04 -12.05
CA ASP A 252 -3.83 -11.90 -13.23
C ASP A 252 -2.95 -13.16 -13.10
N PRO A 253 -3.49 -14.37 -13.30
CA PRO A 253 -2.72 -15.63 -13.23
C PRO A 253 -1.51 -15.69 -14.17
N SER A 254 -1.52 -14.92 -15.27
CA SER A 254 -0.40 -14.80 -16.20
C SER A 254 0.81 -14.09 -15.57
N TYR A 255 0.58 -13.36 -14.46
CA TYR A 255 1.58 -12.63 -13.69
C TYR A 255 1.49 -13.05 -12.19
N PRO A 256 1.85 -14.30 -11.86
CA PRO A 256 1.53 -14.92 -10.56
C PRO A 256 2.30 -14.34 -9.36
N HIS A 257 3.16 -13.35 -9.58
CA HIS A 257 4.07 -12.82 -8.56
C HIS A 257 3.70 -11.43 -8.06
N HIS A 258 2.82 -10.71 -8.74
CA HIS A 258 2.40 -9.37 -8.34
C HIS A 258 1.08 -8.97 -9.00
N PRO A 259 0.31 -8.06 -8.37
CA PRO A 259 -0.81 -7.40 -9.01
C PRO A 259 -0.35 -6.65 -10.28
N VAL A 260 -1.13 -6.76 -11.35
CA VAL A 260 -0.89 -6.16 -12.67
C VAL A 260 -1.59 -4.81 -12.86
N GLY A 261 -2.50 -4.49 -11.96
CA GLY A 261 -3.22 -3.23 -11.96
C GLY A 261 -3.64 -2.84 -10.55
N ARG A 262 -3.93 -1.56 -10.37
CA ARG A 262 -4.36 -1.03 -9.09
C ARG A 262 -5.17 0.25 -9.20
N ALA A 263 -5.99 0.54 -8.21
CA ALA A 263 -6.67 1.81 -8.05
C ALA A 263 -6.64 2.24 -6.58
N HIS A 264 -6.32 3.51 -6.33
CA HIS A 264 -6.43 4.07 -4.99
C HIS A 264 -7.89 4.18 -4.62
N PHE A 265 -8.19 3.75 -3.40
CA PHE A 265 -9.53 3.68 -2.88
C PHE A 265 -9.56 4.39 -1.54
N LYS A 266 -10.27 5.50 -1.47
CA LYS A 266 -10.23 6.42 -0.35
C LYS A 266 -11.61 6.55 0.28
N LEU A 267 -11.65 6.65 1.60
CA LEU A 267 -12.82 7.07 2.36
C LEU A 267 -12.72 8.57 2.61
N LEU A 268 -13.74 9.32 2.18
CA LEU A 268 -13.78 10.79 2.24
C LEU A 268 -15.14 11.27 2.78
N TRP A 269 -15.30 12.58 2.93
CA TRP A 269 -16.53 13.19 3.44
C TRP A 269 -17.05 14.28 2.52
N THR A 270 -18.36 14.46 2.46
CA THR A 270 -18.99 15.66 1.87
C THR A 270 -18.90 16.84 2.83
N THR A 271 -19.21 18.04 2.34
CA THR A 271 -19.35 19.24 3.20
C THR A 271 -20.50 19.14 4.21
N LYS A 272 -21.44 18.21 4.00
CA LYS A 272 -22.51 17.86 4.96
C LYS A 272 -22.06 16.81 5.99
N ASN A 273 -20.75 16.50 6.04
CA ASN A 273 -20.14 15.47 6.89
C ASN A 273 -20.71 14.05 6.64
N GLN A 274 -21.11 13.75 5.41
CA GLN A 274 -21.54 12.40 5.02
C GLN A 274 -20.35 11.61 4.46
N PRO A 275 -20.10 10.37 4.91
CA PRO A 275 -19.01 9.56 4.38
C PRO A 275 -19.30 9.10 2.95
N LEU A 276 -18.25 9.01 2.14
CA LEU A 276 -18.29 8.50 0.76
C LEU A 276 -17.00 7.76 0.42
N LEU A 277 -17.06 6.89 -0.59
CA LEU A 277 -15.90 6.24 -1.16
C LEU A 277 -15.48 6.97 -2.44
N TRP A 278 -14.18 7.13 -2.64
CA TRP A 278 -13.58 7.69 -3.83
C TRP A 278 -12.67 6.67 -4.48
N LEU A 279 -12.89 6.42 -5.77
CA LEU A 279 -12.07 5.53 -6.58
C LEU A 279 -11.30 6.36 -7.61
N GLU A 280 -9.98 6.31 -7.53
CA GLU A 280 -9.10 6.84 -8.57
C GLU A 280 -9.04 5.91 -9.78
N THR A 281 -8.53 6.42 -10.90
CA THR A 281 -8.37 5.66 -12.14
C THR A 281 -7.55 4.38 -11.91
N VAL A 282 -7.94 3.30 -12.60
CA VAL A 282 -7.17 2.05 -12.62
C VAL A 282 -5.88 2.28 -13.39
N ASN A 283 -4.74 2.08 -12.73
CA ASN A 283 -3.42 2.17 -13.31
C ASN A 283 -2.84 0.77 -13.48
N LYS A 284 -2.22 0.52 -14.62
CA LYS A 284 -1.48 -0.72 -14.88
C LYS A 284 -0.07 -0.68 -14.29
N ASP A 285 0.47 -1.85 -13.96
CA ASP A 285 1.90 -2.02 -13.70
C ASP A 285 2.72 -1.82 -15.00
N PHE A 286 3.99 -1.40 -14.91
CA PHE A 286 4.85 -1.18 -16.07
C PHE A 286 5.02 -2.43 -16.94
N ARG A 287 4.99 -3.63 -16.32
CA ARG A 287 5.19 -4.90 -17.04
C ARG A 287 3.89 -5.52 -17.56
N ALA A 288 2.75 -4.91 -17.26
CA ALA A 288 1.47 -5.40 -17.72
C ALA A 288 1.19 -4.92 -19.16
N ASP A 289 1.04 -5.88 -20.07
CA ASP A 289 0.94 -5.61 -21.51
C ASP A 289 -0.45 -5.08 -21.93
N VAL A 290 -1.51 -5.31 -21.13
CA VAL A 290 -2.87 -4.94 -21.54
C VAL A 290 -3.76 -4.55 -20.35
N ASP A 291 -4.34 -3.35 -20.41
CA ASP A 291 -5.63 -3.07 -19.75
C ASP A 291 -6.72 -3.20 -20.82
N THR A 292 -7.63 -4.16 -20.64
CA THR A 292 -8.70 -4.46 -21.61
C THR A 292 -9.98 -3.64 -21.36
N GLY A 293 -9.96 -2.67 -20.43
CA GLY A 293 -11.17 -2.00 -19.93
C GLY A 293 -12.00 -2.90 -19.00
N LEU A 294 -11.84 -4.21 -19.08
CA LEU A 294 -12.43 -5.19 -18.17
C LEU A 294 -11.90 -5.03 -16.74
N TRP A 295 -10.64 -4.59 -16.57
CA TRP A 295 -10.08 -4.31 -15.26
C TRP A 295 -10.79 -3.14 -14.59
N SER A 296 -10.98 -2.05 -15.34
CA SER A 296 -11.75 -0.89 -14.86
C SER A 296 -13.16 -1.28 -14.44
N ALA A 297 -13.88 -2.07 -15.24
CA ALA A 297 -15.22 -2.54 -14.88
C ALA A 297 -15.21 -3.43 -13.62
N ALA A 298 -14.23 -4.33 -13.49
CA ALA A 298 -14.09 -5.21 -12.34
C ALA A 298 -13.76 -4.45 -11.05
N VAL A 299 -12.88 -3.45 -11.13
CA VAL A 299 -12.54 -2.57 -9.99
C VAL A 299 -13.72 -1.68 -9.61
N LEU A 300 -14.45 -1.11 -10.57
CA LEU A 300 -15.68 -0.35 -10.30
C LEU A 300 -16.75 -1.22 -9.63
N MET A 301 -16.93 -2.45 -10.12
CA MET A 301 -17.84 -3.43 -9.51
C MET A 301 -17.45 -3.73 -8.05
N HIS A 302 -16.16 -3.91 -7.77
CA HIS A 302 -15.63 -4.12 -6.43
C HIS A 302 -15.95 -2.91 -5.52
N ALA A 303 -15.59 -1.70 -5.96
CA ALA A 303 -15.84 -0.48 -5.22
C ALA A 303 -17.34 -0.22 -4.97
N ALA A 304 -18.19 -0.44 -5.97
CA ALA A 304 -19.63 -0.24 -5.87
C ALA A 304 -20.30 -1.25 -4.91
N LYS A 305 -19.84 -2.50 -4.89
CA LYS A 305 -20.29 -3.49 -3.89
C LYS A 305 -19.94 -3.05 -2.48
N LYS A 306 -18.73 -2.55 -2.26
CA LYS A 306 -18.32 -2.05 -0.93
C LYS A 306 -19.10 -0.80 -0.53
N ALA A 307 -19.30 0.14 -1.44
CA ALA A 307 -20.13 1.32 -1.22
C ALA A 307 -21.58 0.95 -0.83
N LYS A 308 -22.18 0.01 -1.58
CA LYS A 308 -23.51 -0.54 -1.27
C LYS A 308 -23.56 -1.19 0.12
N ALA A 309 -22.58 -2.03 0.45
CA ALA A 309 -22.52 -2.70 1.75
C ALA A 309 -22.38 -1.72 2.91
N MET A 310 -21.59 -0.66 2.73
CA MET A 310 -21.40 0.40 3.72
C MET A 310 -22.56 1.40 3.78
N GLY A 311 -23.46 1.40 2.78
CA GLY A 311 -24.54 2.39 2.67
C GLY A 311 -24.01 3.81 2.43
N VAL A 312 -22.99 3.95 1.57
CA VAL A 312 -22.35 5.25 1.25
C VAL A 312 -22.23 5.42 -0.26
N MET A 313 -22.11 6.67 -0.72
CA MET A 313 -21.89 6.96 -2.14
C MET A 313 -20.51 6.47 -2.61
N LEU A 314 -20.39 6.15 -3.89
CA LEU A 314 -19.10 5.97 -4.57
C LEU A 314 -18.93 7.04 -5.63
N PHE A 315 -17.83 7.80 -5.52
CA PHE A 315 -17.42 8.79 -6.49
C PHE A 315 -16.22 8.28 -7.30
N CYS A 316 -16.19 8.64 -8.58
CA CYS A 316 -15.04 8.43 -9.46
C CYS A 316 -14.95 9.51 -10.54
N ASP A 317 -13.94 9.41 -11.39
CA ASP A 317 -13.77 10.30 -12.55
C ASP A 317 -15.01 10.29 -13.48
N PRO A 318 -15.47 11.45 -13.98
CA PRO A 318 -16.62 11.53 -14.90
C PRO A 318 -16.51 10.66 -16.16
N ALA A 319 -15.29 10.42 -16.66
CA ALA A 319 -15.06 9.58 -17.83
C ALA A 319 -15.48 8.12 -17.60
N LEU A 320 -15.57 7.69 -16.34
CA LEU A 320 -16.03 6.34 -15.97
C LEU A 320 -17.56 6.24 -15.84
N SER A 321 -18.31 7.32 -16.01
CA SER A 321 -19.77 7.36 -15.79
C SER A 321 -20.54 6.28 -16.56
N ALA A 322 -20.29 6.11 -17.85
CA ALA A 322 -20.98 5.10 -18.67
C ALA A 322 -20.70 3.67 -18.19
N MET A 323 -19.45 3.39 -17.79
CA MET A 323 -19.06 2.09 -17.25
C MET A 323 -19.67 1.86 -15.86
N LEU A 324 -19.68 2.89 -15.01
CA LEU A 324 -20.29 2.86 -13.68
C LEU A 324 -21.80 2.60 -13.78
N THR A 325 -22.51 3.19 -14.74
CA THR A 325 -23.93 2.93 -15.00
C THR A 325 -24.19 1.46 -15.37
N SER A 326 -23.33 0.88 -16.22
CA SER A 326 -23.42 -0.54 -16.59
C SER A 326 -23.20 -1.46 -15.38
N VAL A 327 -22.17 -1.17 -14.58
CA VAL A 327 -21.87 -1.88 -13.33
C VAL A 327 -23.03 -1.75 -12.32
N ALA A 328 -23.54 -0.53 -12.09
CA ALA A 328 -24.63 -0.26 -11.16
C ALA A 328 -25.89 -1.04 -11.54
N SER A 329 -26.27 -1.02 -12.82
CA SER A 329 -27.43 -1.75 -13.35
C SER A 329 -27.33 -3.27 -13.13
N SER A 330 -26.11 -3.82 -13.14
CA SER A 330 -25.88 -5.25 -12.87
C SER A 330 -25.89 -5.61 -11.38
N LEU A 331 -25.69 -4.63 -10.49
CA LEU A 331 -25.69 -4.80 -9.04
C LEU A 331 -27.07 -4.61 -8.42
N ASP A 332 -27.80 -3.61 -8.90
CA ASP A 332 -29.11 -3.24 -8.40
C ASP A 332 -29.83 -2.35 -9.41
N GLN A 333 -31.03 -2.75 -9.85
CA GLN A 333 -31.83 -1.95 -10.79
C GLN A 333 -32.31 -0.62 -10.19
N SER A 334 -32.29 -0.49 -8.85
CA SER A 334 -32.72 0.73 -8.16
C SER A 334 -31.59 1.72 -7.88
N ALA A 335 -30.34 1.35 -8.17
CA ALA A 335 -29.22 2.26 -7.99
C ALA A 335 -29.17 3.32 -9.10
N VAL A 336 -28.75 4.53 -8.74
CA VAL A 336 -28.68 5.66 -9.66
C VAL A 336 -27.23 6.09 -9.83
N VAL A 337 -26.84 6.38 -11.08
CA VAL A 337 -25.59 7.05 -11.40
C VAL A 337 -25.90 8.45 -11.90
N VAL A 338 -25.35 9.46 -11.24
CA VAL A 338 -25.53 10.87 -11.59
C VAL A 338 -24.18 11.57 -11.72
N GLN A 339 -24.16 12.71 -12.42
CA GLN A 339 -23.03 13.63 -12.36
C GLN A 339 -23.29 14.69 -11.30
N VAL A 340 -22.26 15.00 -10.51
CA VAL A 340 -22.33 15.97 -9.42
C VAL A 340 -21.11 16.87 -9.43
N GLN A 341 -21.30 18.11 -9.01
CA GLN A 341 -20.21 19.06 -8.80
C GLN A 341 -20.04 19.31 -7.29
N GLU A 342 -19.37 18.36 -6.63
CA GLU A 342 -19.30 18.32 -5.17
C GLU A 342 -17.97 18.87 -4.63
N LYS A 343 -18.02 19.44 -3.43
CA LYS A 343 -16.82 19.75 -2.62
C LYS A 343 -16.58 18.60 -1.64
N ILE A 344 -15.35 18.13 -1.56
CA ILE A 344 -14.99 17.03 -0.66
C ILE A 344 -14.20 17.59 0.51
N VAL A 345 -14.47 17.07 1.70
CA VAL A 345 -13.70 17.30 2.91
C VAL A 345 -12.60 16.24 2.98
N LEU A 346 -11.37 16.73 2.93
CA LEU A 346 -10.18 15.95 3.19
C LEU A 346 -9.83 16.15 4.66
N ARG A 347 -9.89 15.08 5.46
CA ARG A 347 -9.46 15.12 6.85
C ARG A 347 -7.93 15.14 6.99
N PRO A 348 -7.40 15.63 8.12
CA PRO A 348 -5.96 15.62 8.38
C PRO A 348 -5.31 14.26 8.11
N SER A 349 -4.14 14.28 7.47
CA SER A 349 -3.22 13.15 7.39
C SER A 349 -2.49 12.99 8.73
N ASN A 350 -1.71 11.91 8.89
CA ASN A 350 -0.83 11.72 10.06
C ASN A 350 0.41 12.64 10.04
N GLY A 351 0.26 13.89 9.60
CA GLY A 351 1.36 14.85 9.44
C GLY A 351 2.33 14.49 8.32
N VAL A 352 1.90 13.63 7.39
CA VAL A 352 2.66 13.22 6.21
C VAL A 352 2.11 13.88 4.96
N THR A 353 2.87 13.82 3.86
CA THR A 353 2.39 14.24 2.54
C THR A 353 1.10 13.52 2.18
N GLU A 354 0.17 14.23 1.57
CA GLU A 354 -0.91 13.68 0.79
C GLU A 354 -0.58 13.83 -0.68
N ALA A 355 -1.11 12.90 -1.48
CA ALA A 355 -1.06 13.00 -2.92
C ALA A 355 -2.41 12.58 -3.49
N SER A 356 -2.91 13.35 -4.44
CA SER A 356 -4.05 12.99 -5.28
C SER A 356 -4.19 13.97 -6.42
N ASP A 357 -3.87 13.50 -7.62
CA ASP A 357 -4.00 14.24 -8.87
C ASP A 357 -5.47 14.51 -9.23
N PHE A 358 -6.40 13.82 -8.57
CA PHE A 358 -7.81 13.83 -8.89
C PHE A 358 -8.69 14.58 -7.88
N LEU A 359 -8.19 14.81 -6.67
CA LEU A 359 -8.95 15.51 -5.62
C LEU A 359 -8.61 17.01 -5.57
N THR A 360 -7.37 17.37 -5.85
CA THR A 360 -6.89 18.76 -5.86
C THR A 360 -5.84 18.96 -6.95
N ASN A 361 -5.46 20.20 -7.24
CA ASN A 361 -4.33 20.51 -8.13
C ASN A 361 -2.97 20.46 -7.41
N LYS A 362 -2.91 19.95 -6.17
CA LYS A 362 -1.68 19.84 -5.38
C LYS A 362 -1.05 18.46 -5.59
N HIS A 363 0.28 18.44 -5.65
CA HIS A 363 1.11 17.25 -5.70
C HIS A 363 2.01 17.27 -4.45
N ASP A 364 2.04 16.18 -3.67
CA ASP A 364 2.80 16.05 -2.42
C ASP A 364 2.71 17.27 -1.49
N TRP A 365 1.60 17.45 -0.79
CA TRP A 365 1.46 18.54 0.17
C TRP A 365 1.21 18.04 1.58
N LEU A 366 1.65 18.81 2.56
CA LEU A 366 1.37 18.53 3.96
C LEU A 366 -0.11 18.81 4.26
N GLN A 367 -0.84 17.80 4.70
CA GLN A 367 -2.22 17.96 5.12
C GLN A 367 -2.36 17.76 6.64
N CYS A 368 -1.97 18.75 7.43
CA CYS A 368 -2.12 18.69 8.90
C CYS A 368 -3.52 19.06 9.41
N GLU A 369 -4.31 19.72 8.57
CA GLU A 369 -5.62 20.24 8.93
C GLU A 369 -6.69 19.73 7.95
N GLU A 370 -7.95 19.90 8.34
CA GLU A 370 -9.05 19.64 7.43
C GLU A 370 -8.99 20.63 6.25
N GLU A 371 -9.12 20.10 5.04
CA GLU A 371 -9.16 20.90 3.81
C GLU A 371 -10.44 20.60 3.04
N VAL A 372 -11.09 21.62 2.51
CA VAL A 372 -12.23 21.46 1.61
C VAL A 372 -11.77 21.72 0.19
N THR A 373 -12.00 20.76 -0.71
CA THR A 373 -11.63 20.91 -2.12
C THR A 373 -12.46 21.98 -2.81
N GLY A 374 -11.99 22.45 -3.96
CA GLY A 374 -12.85 23.11 -4.93
C GLY A 374 -13.97 22.17 -5.42
N PRO A 375 -15.06 22.72 -5.98
CA PRO A 375 -16.09 21.92 -6.63
C PRO A 375 -15.53 21.28 -7.89
N VAL A 376 -15.57 19.96 -7.98
CA VAL A 376 -15.08 19.19 -9.16
C VAL A 376 -16.18 18.27 -9.65
N LEU A 377 -16.31 18.15 -10.97
CA LEU A 377 -17.29 17.26 -11.59
C LEU A 377 -16.90 15.80 -11.34
N ARG A 378 -17.88 14.97 -10.93
CA ARG A 378 -17.68 13.55 -10.61
C ARG A 378 -18.86 12.72 -11.08
N ALA A 379 -18.59 11.46 -11.40
CA ALA A 379 -19.65 10.46 -11.48
C ALA A 379 -19.90 9.89 -10.08
N ALA A 380 -21.17 9.84 -9.68
CA ALA A 380 -21.60 9.38 -8.37
C ALA A 380 -22.56 8.19 -8.50
N TYR A 381 -22.18 7.05 -7.95
CA TYR A 381 -23.08 5.94 -7.68
C TYR A 381 -23.73 6.14 -6.31
N VAL A 382 -25.07 6.15 -6.30
CA VAL A 382 -25.89 6.32 -5.10
C VAL A 382 -26.61 4.99 -4.82
N PRO A 383 -26.22 4.26 -3.76
CA PRO A 383 -26.93 3.04 -3.37
C PRO A 383 -28.37 3.33 -2.91
N PRO A 384 -29.26 2.34 -2.94
CA PRO A 384 -30.63 2.51 -2.46
C PRO A 384 -30.67 2.95 -0.98
N GLY A 385 -31.50 3.95 -0.68
CA GLY A 385 -31.67 4.48 0.67
C GLY A 385 -30.59 5.49 1.11
N VAL A 386 -29.60 5.78 0.28
CA VAL A 386 -28.65 6.87 0.50
C VAL A 386 -29.24 8.17 -0.05
N GLU A 387 -29.08 9.27 0.70
CA GLU A 387 -29.53 10.59 0.27
C GLU A 387 -28.85 10.98 -1.05
N MET A 388 -29.64 11.46 -2.01
CA MET A 388 -29.10 11.93 -3.28
C MET A 388 -28.23 13.17 -3.03
N PRO A 389 -27.04 13.25 -3.63
CA PRO A 389 -26.26 14.48 -3.61
C PRO A 389 -27.02 15.60 -4.34
N ASP A 390 -26.69 16.85 -4.03
CA ASP A 390 -27.26 18.01 -4.72
C ASP A 390 -26.77 17.97 -6.19
N ALA A 391 -27.57 17.35 -7.06
CA ALA A 391 -27.27 17.25 -8.47
C ALA A 391 -27.49 18.61 -9.13
N GLU A 392 -26.58 19.01 -10.02
CA GLU A 392 -26.86 20.10 -10.96
C GLU A 392 -28.14 19.74 -11.74
N PRO A 393 -29.08 20.69 -11.95
CA PRO A 393 -30.21 20.47 -12.83
C PRO A 393 -29.68 20.29 -14.25
N GLU A 394 -29.54 19.03 -14.66
CA GLU A 394 -29.34 18.59 -16.03
C GLU A 394 -28.26 19.35 -16.83
N ALA A 395 -27.01 18.90 -16.75
CA ALA A 395 -26.15 18.93 -17.93
C ALA A 395 -26.76 17.93 -18.96
N ARG A 396 -27.82 18.36 -19.67
CA ARG A 396 -28.30 17.69 -20.88
C ARG A 396 -27.13 17.65 -21.87
N LEU A 397 -26.65 16.44 -22.15
CA LEU A 397 -25.85 16.17 -23.35
C LEU A 397 -26.66 16.50 -24.61
#